data_AF-A0A934QW00-F1
#
_entry.id   AF-A0A934QW00-F1
#
_cell.length_a   1.000
_cell.length_b   1.000
_cell.length_c   1.000
_cell.angle_alpha   90.00
_cell.angle_beta   90.00
_cell.angle_gamma   90.00
#
_symmetry.space_group_name_H-M   'P 1'
#
loop_
_entity.id
_entity.type
_entity.pdbx_description
1 polymer ?
#
loop_
_entity_poly.entity_id
_entity_poly.type
_entity_poly.pdbx_seq_one_letter_code
_entity_poly.pdbx_strand_id
1 'polypeptide(L)'
;MCRYAETPYKVHYVCLPCRRSNKHPWDGARHLCPSCRAPMVFAGHDFAAPRRRDSSGWAAVAAVLTAGLRYEGFETCGCGHEPKFRPRTRAQVRHRRRIADRNGVPIADALASRDPYDVT
;
A
#
# COMPACT_ATOMS: atom_id res chain seq x y z
N MET A 1 -18.88 11.67 -24.01
CA MET A 1 -19.20 11.54 -22.57
C MET A 1 -18.31 10.45 -22.02
N CYS A 2 -17.40 10.76 -21.08
CA CYS A 2 -16.40 9.81 -20.62
C CYS A 2 -17.04 8.93 -19.54
N ARG A 3 -17.34 7.67 -19.86
CA ARG A 3 -17.99 6.69 -18.95
C ARG A 3 -17.34 6.58 -17.56
N TYR A 4 -16.07 6.96 -17.46
CA TYR A 4 -15.26 6.94 -16.22
C TYR A 4 -15.52 8.14 -15.29
N ALA A 5 -16.21 9.19 -15.74
CA ALA A 5 -16.60 10.32 -14.88
C ALA A 5 -17.92 10.08 -14.11
N GLU A 6 -18.74 9.13 -14.57
CA GLU A 6 -20.09 8.89 -14.02
C GLU A 6 -20.14 7.82 -12.93
N THR A 7 -19.10 6.98 -12.82
CA THR A 7 -19.03 5.93 -11.79
C THR A 7 -17.94 6.28 -10.77
N PRO A 8 -18.24 6.36 -9.46
CA PRO A 8 -17.20 6.57 -8.45
C PRO A 8 -16.17 5.45 -8.57
N TYR A 9 -14.93 5.80 -8.90
CA TYR A 9 -13.86 4.83 -9.04
C TYR A 9 -13.66 4.12 -7.69
N LYS A 10 -13.67 2.78 -7.72
CA LYS A 10 -13.48 1.98 -6.51
C LYS A 10 -12.00 1.69 -6.32
N VAL A 11 -11.49 2.03 -5.15
CA VAL A 11 -10.10 1.82 -4.76
C VAL A 11 -9.98 0.79 -3.64
N HIS A 12 -8.77 0.31 -3.39
CA HIS A 12 -8.53 -0.70 -2.38
C HIS A 12 -8.38 -0.10 -0.99
N TYR A 13 -9.20 -0.56 -0.06
CA TYR A 13 -9.04 -0.34 1.37
C TYR A 13 -8.62 -1.65 2.04
N VAL A 14 -7.82 -1.54 3.10
CA VAL A 14 -7.21 -2.68 3.78
C VAL A 14 -7.53 -2.66 5.28
N CYS A 15 -7.93 -3.81 5.80
CA CYS A 15 -8.00 -4.08 7.23
C CYS A 15 -6.81 -4.97 7.62
N LEU A 16 -5.82 -4.38 8.30
CA LEU A 16 -4.61 -5.10 8.73
C LEU A 16 -4.91 -6.21 9.77
N PRO A 17 -5.74 -5.98 10.82
CA PRO A 17 -6.08 -7.04 11.77
C PRO A 17 -6.73 -8.24 11.11
N CYS A 18 -7.67 -8.00 10.19
CA CYS A 18 -8.36 -9.08 9.49
C CYS A 18 -7.60 -9.61 8.26
N ARG A 19 -6.48 -9.01 7.84
CA ARG A 19 -5.75 -9.40 6.63
C ARG A 19 -6.68 -9.54 5.42
N ARG A 20 -7.46 -8.50 5.15
CA ARG A 20 -8.43 -8.44 4.05
C ARG A 20 -8.38 -7.08 3.35
N SER A 21 -8.69 -7.07 2.07
CA SER A 21 -9.02 -5.84 1.34
C SER A 21 -10.44 -5.86 0.80
N ASN A 22 -11.02 -4.67 0.70
CA ASN A 22 -12.33 -4.43 0.12
C ASN A 22 -12.22 -3.22 -0.80
N LYS A 23 -12.98 -3.25 -1.91
CA LYS A 23 -13.08 -2.13 -2.82
C LYS A 23 -14.18 -1.19 -2.37
N HIS A 24 -13.85 0.08 -2.14
CA HIS A 24 -14.80 1.13 -1.75
C HIS A 24 -14.66 2.34 -2.67
N PRO A 25 -15.71 3.18 -2.82
CA PRO A 25 -15.59 4.45 -3.52
C PRO A 25 -14.47 5.31 -2.90
N TRP A 26 -13.73 6.04 -3.73
CA TRP A 26 -12.80 7.06 -3.25
C TRP A 26 -13.55 8.38 -3.02
N ASP A 27 -14.33 8.42 -1.94
CA ASP A 27 -15.25 9.50 -1.58
C ASP A 27 -14.83 10.27 -0.32
N GLY A 28 -13.63 9.97 0.22
CA GLY A 28 -13.15 10.51 1.48
C GLY A 28 -13.88 10.00 2.72
N ALA A 29 -14.89 9.12 2.56
CA ALA A 29 -15.62 8.56 3.67
C ALA A 29 -14.78 7.52 4.44
N ARG A 30 -15.14 7.34 5.71
CA ARG A 30 -14.56 6.30 6.56
C ARG A 30 -15.21 4.95 6.23
N HIS A 31 -14.44 4.06 5.62
CA HIS A 31 -14.88 2.69 5.31
C HIS A 31 -14.50 1.73 6.43
N LEU A 32 -15.44 0.89 6.89
CA LEU A 32 -15.25 -0.08 7.97
C LEU A 32 -15.11 -1.50 7.44
N CYS A 33 -14.31 -2.31 8.13
CA CYS A 33 -14.16 -3.72 7.80
C CYS A 33 -15.48 -4.46 8.01
N PRO A 34 -15.98 -5.24 7.03
CA PRO A 34 -17.22 -6.00 7.19
C PRO A 34 -17.13 -7.12 8.23
N SER A 35 -15.92 -7.49 8.67
CA SER A 35 -15.71 -8.56 9.65
C SER A 35 -15.54 -8.02 11.08
N CYS A 36 -14.63 -7.08 11.30
CA CYS A 36 -14.31 -6.58 12.65
C CYS A 36 -14.78 -5.14 12.93
N ARG A 37 -15.42 -4.48 11.95
CA ARG A 37 -15.85 -3.08 12.02
C ARG A 37 -14.75 -2.04 12.26
N ALA A 38 -13.47 -2.44 12.31
CA ALA A 38 -12.37 -1.49 12.42
C ALA A 38 -12.26 -0.61 11.15
N PRO A 39 -11.83 0.66 11.26
CA PRO A 39 -11.56 1.49 10.11
C PRO A 39 -10.50 0.86 9.20
N MET A 40 -10.75 0.92 7.90
CA MET A 40 -9.84 0.41 6.88
C MET A 40 -8.93 1.53 6.36
N VAL A 41 -7.69 1.19 6.04
CA VAL A 41 -6.69 2.12 5.51
C VAL A 41 -6.77 2.13 3.99
N PHE A 42 -6.78 3.31 3.38
CA PHE A 42 -6.68 3.43 1.93
C PHE A 42 -5.30 2.94 1.45
N ALA A 43 -5.29 1.88 0.64
CA ALA A 43 -4.07 1.21 0.20
C ALA A 43 -3.60 1.62 -1.20
N GLY A 44 -4.44 2.26 -2.00
CA GLY A 44 -4.11 2.71 -3.36
C GLY A 44 -4.90 1.97 -4.45
N HIS A 45 -4.56 2.30 -5.70
CA HIS A 45 -5.22 1.80 -6.90
C HIS A 45 -4.69 0.41 -7.32
N ASP A 46 -3.38 0.18 -7.14
CA ASP A 46 -2.67 -1.01 -7.63
C ASP A 46 -2.46 -2.06 -6.53
N PHE A 47 -3.22 -1.99 -5.45
CA PHE A 47 -3.05 -2.90 -4.32
C PHE A 47 -3.47 -4.34 -4.68
N ALA A 48 -2.48 -5.22 -4.78
CA ALA A 48 -2.69 -6.65 -4.87
C ALA A 48 -2.61 -7.31 -3.49
N ALA A 49 -3.75 -7.76 -2.96
CA ALA A 49 -3.83 -8.34 -1.64
C ALA A 49 -3.06 -9.68 -1.56
N PRO A 50 -2.15 -9.88 -0.59
CA PRO A 50 -1.57 -11.18 -0.32
C PRO A 50 -2.64 -12.20 0.11
N ARG A 51 -2.35 -13.49 -0.06
CA ARG A 51 -3.20 -14.55 0.49
C ARG A 51 -3.41 -14.32 1.99
N ARG A 52 -4.62 -14.52 2.52
CA ARG A 52 -4.96 -14.23 3.94
C ARG A 52 -3.99 -14.87 4.95
N ARG A 53 -3.52 -16.10 4.67
CA ARG A 53 -2.59 -16.86 5.53
C ARG A 53 -1.12 -16.45 5.35
N ASP A 54 -0.79 -15.65 4.34
CA ASP A 54 0.57 -15.17 4.10
C ASP A 54 0.97 -14.10 5.12
N SER A 55 1.48 -14.54 6.27
CA SER A 55 1.91 -13.65 7.34
C SER A 55 3.12 -12.78 6.98
N SER A 56 3.89 -13.14 5.94
CA SER A 56 5.04 -12.38 5.48
C SER A 56 4.61 -11.24 4.57
N GLY A 57 3.74 -11.51 3.60
CA GLY A 57 3.13 -10.51 2.74
C GLY A 57 2.31 -9.49 3.54
N TRP A 58 1.47 -9.96 4.47
CA TRP A 58 0.69 -9.06 5.33
C TRP A 58 1.55 -8.20 6.27
N ALA A 59 2.71 -8.70 6.71
CA ALA A 59 3.67 -7.89 7.47
C ALA A 59 4.30 -6.79 6.60
N ALA A 60 4.53 -7.06 5.31
CA ALA A 60 5.01 -6.05 4.37
C ALA A 60 3.96 -4.97 4.10
N VAL A 61 2.71 -5.37 3.87
CA VAL A 61 1.58 -4.44 3.71
C VAL A 61 1.44 -3.53 4.94
N ALA A 62 1.50 -4.10 6.15
CA ALA A 62 1.44 -3.31 7.38
C ALA A 62 2.57 -2.27 7.45
N ALA A 63 3.82 -2.67 7.16
CA ALA A 63 4.96 -1.77 7.19
C ALA A 63 4.83 -0.62 6.19
N VAL A 64 4.36 -0.90 4.96
CA VAL A 64 4.13 0.09 3.91
C VAL A 64 3.07 1.09 4.32
N LEU A 65 1.88 0.62 4.74
CA LEU A 65 0.77 1.51 5.09
C LEU A 65 1.05 2.33 6.35
N THR A 66 1.73 1.76 7.36
CA THR A 66 2.15 2.50 8.56
C THR A 66 3.20 3.57 8.25
N ALA A 67 4.04 3.36 7.23
CA ALA A 67 4.99 4.36 6.75
C ALA A 67 4.33 5.46 5.90
N GLY A 68 3.00 5.47 5.76
CA GLY A 68 2.26 6.45 4.94
C GLY A 68 2.32 6.19 3.44
N LEU A 69 2.97 5.11 3.01
CA LEU A 69 3.08 4.75 1.61
C LEU A 69 1.83 4.02 1.12
N ARG A 70 1.53 4.18 -0.16
CA ARG A 70 0.43 3.50 -0.86
C ARG A 70 0.92 2.76 -2.09
N TYR A 71 0.11 1.83 -2.55
CA TYR A 71 0.26 1.09 -3.80
C TYR A 71 -0.44 1.89 -4.92
N GLU A 72 0.21 2.97 -5.32
CA GLU A 72 -0.24 3.86 -6.39
C GLU A 72 0.84 3.88 -7.47
N GLY A 73 0.44 3.58 -8.70
CA GLY A 73 1.23 3.75 -9.92
C GLY A 73 0.51 4.58 -10.98
N PHE A 74 -0.75 4.96 -10.79
CA PHE A 74 -1.47 5.82 -11.72
C PHE A 74 -1.05 7.28 -11.58
N GLU A 75 -0.69 7.91 -12.70
CA GLU A 75 -0.65 9.36 -12.80
C GLU A 75 -2.07 9.93 -12.76
N THR A 76 -2.25 11.10 -12.15
CA THR A 76 -3.55 11.76 -11.99
C THR A 76 -4.22 12.10 -13.33
N CYS A 77 -3.44 12.29 -14.40
CA CYS A 77 -3.94 12.46 -15.77
C CYS A 77 -4.53 11.18 -16.39
N GLY A 78 -4.30 10.00 -15.79
CA GLY A 78 -4.65 8.70 -16.36
C GLY A 78 -3.83 8.30 -17.59
N CYS A 79 -2.81 9.09 -17.93
CA CYS A 79 -2.02 8.98 -19.16
C CYS A 79 -0.72 8.15 -18.98
N GLY A 80 -0.35 7.81 -17.74
CA GLY A 80 0.81 7.00 -17.41
C GLY A 80 0.57 6.05 -16.23
N HIS A 81 1.27 4.91 -16.25
CA HIS A 81 1.37 3.96 -15.15
C HIS A 81 2.85 3.76 -14.81
N GLU A 82 3.27 4.30 -13.67
CA GLU A 82 4.62 4.13 -13.11
C GLU A 82 4.49 3.39 -11.77
N PRO A 83 4.49 2.03 -11.77
CA PRO A 83 4.32 1.25 -10.57
C PRO A 83 5.41 1.54 -9.54
N LYS A 84 5.02 2.19 -8.44
CA LYS A 84 5.95 2.43 -7.33
C LYS A 84 6.29 1.11 -6.64
N PHE A 85 7.59 0.82 -6.50
CA PHE A 85 8.05 -0.36 -5.81
C PHE A 85 7.57 -0.38 -4.35
N ARG A 86 7.13 -1.55 -3.87
CA ARG A 86 6.86 -1.81 -2.45
C ARG A 86 7.39 -3.20 -2.08
N PRO A 87 7.94 -3.39 -0.87
CA PRO A 87 8.36 -4.70 -0.41
C PRO A 87 7.16 -5.65 -0.34
N ARG A 88 7.41 -6.91 -0.69
CA ARG A 88 6.40 -7.98 -0.74
C ARG A 88 6.53 -8.95 0.44
N THR A 89 7.62 -8.89 1.20
CA THR A 89 7.88 -9.84 2.30
C THR A 89 8.44 -9.17 3.54
N ARG A 90 8.26 -9.82 4.69
CA ARG A 90 8.85 -9.39 5.98
C ARG A 90 10.37 -9.30 5.91
N ALA A 91 11.02 -10.19 5.16
CA ALA A 91 12.47 -10.20 5.00
C ALA A 91 12.96 -8.92 4.28
N GLN A 92 12.28 -8.50 3.21
CA GLN A 92 12.58 -7.26 2.51
C GLN A 92 12.40 -6.03 3.41
N VAL A 93 11.32 -6.01 4.21
CA VAL A 93 11.11 -4.93 5.21
C VAL A 93 12.24 -4.90 6.23
N ARG A 94 12.63 -6.05 6.78
CA ARG A 94 13.74 -6.12 7.75
C ARG A 94 15.06 -5.63 7.18
N HIS A 95 15.36 -6.01 5.94
CA HIS A 95 16.56 -5.56 5.26
C HIS A 95 16.59 -4.04 5.08
N ARG A 96 15.47 -3.46 4.60
CA ARG A 96 15.33 -2.01 4.40
C ARG A 96 15.36 -1.22 5.70
N ARG A 97 14.78 -1.75 6.78
CA ARG A 97 14.93 -1.15 8.13
C ARG A 97 16.38 -1.06 8.56
N ARG A 98 17.15 -2.14 8.41
CA ARG A 98 18.58 -2.13 8.76
C ARG A 98 19.37 -1.11 7.96
N ILE A 99 19.04 -0.90 6.68
CA ILE A 99 19.71 0.10 5.85
C ILE A 99 19.29 1.51 6.27
N ALA A 100 17.99 1.73 6.51
CA ALA A 100 17.48 3.00 7.02
C ALA A 100 18.17 3.40 8.33
N ASP A 101 18.23 2.47 9.30
CA ASP A 101 18.87 2.69 10.59
C ASP A 101 20.38 2.96 10.45
N ARG A 102 21.06 2.27 9.53
CA ARG A 102 22.50 2.44 9.30
C ARG A 102 22.84 3.78 8.67
N ASN A 103 22.05 4.22 7.70
CA ASN A 103 22.35 5.41 6.90
C ASN A 103 21.64 6.66 7.43
N GLY A 104 20.78 6.53 8.44
CA GLY A 104 20.00 7.64 8.98
C GLY A 104 18.89 8.14 8.06
N VAL A 105 18.46 7.34 7.07
CA VAL A 105 17.40 7.72 6.14
C VAL A 105 16.01 7.35 6.65
N PRO A 106 14.96 8.12 6.31
CA PRO A 106 13.60 7.78 6.69
C PRO A 106 13.19 6.39 6.18
N ILE A 107 12.51 5.62 7.04
CA ILE A 107 12.07 4.27 6.67
C ILE A 107 11.12 4.26 5.47
N ALA A 108 10.33 5.33 5.28
CA ALA A 108 9.46 5.46 4.12
C ALA A 108 10.27 5.44 2.81
N ASP A 109 11.40 6.13 2.76
CA ASP A 109 12.23 6.21 1.56
C ASP A 109 12.89 4.86 1.26
N ALA A 110 13.43 4.20 2.29
CA ALA A 110 13.99 2.86 2.15
C ALA A 110 12.94 1.81 1.73
N LEU A 111 11.68 1.94 2.18
CA LEU A 111 10.56 1.08 1.77
C LEU A 111 10.07 1.39 0.35
N ALA A 112 10.20 2.63 -0.10
CA ALA A 112 9.81 3.06 -1.44
C ALA A 112 10.86 2.72 -2.51
N SER A 113 12.14 2.64 -2.13
CA SER A 113 13.21 2.38 -3.08
C SER A 113 13.19 0.98 -3.66
N ARG A 114 13.44 0.89 -4.98
CA ARG A 114 13.55 -0.36 -5.73
C ARG A 114 14.82 -1.11 -5.31
N ASP A 115 15.98 -0.45 -5.40
CA ASP A 115 17.21 -0.94 -4.80
C ASP A 115 17.35 -0.36 -3.39
N PRO A 116 17.40 -1.20 -2.34
CA PRO A 116 17.52 -0.71 -0.98
C PRO A 116 18.86 0.02 -0.70
N TYR A 117 19.86 -0.05 -1.58
CA TYR A 117 21.12 0.68 -1.44
C TYR A 117 21.14 2.03 -2.16
N ASP A 118 20.17 2.33 -3.04
CA ASP A 118 20.08 3.64 -3.73
C ASP A 118 19.73 4.81 -2.78
N VAL A 119 19.33 4.50 -1.54
CA VAL A 119 18.98 5.49 -0.51
C VAL A 119 20.15 5.83 0.42
N THR A 120 21.39 5.46 0.07
CA THR A 120 22.62 5.86 0.79
C THR A 120 23.02 7.30 0.50
#